data_AF-A0MFT8-F1
#
_entry.id   AF-A0MFT8-F1
#
_cell.length_a   1.000
_cell.length_b   1.000
_cell.length_c   1.000
_cell.angle_alpha   90.00
_cell.angle_beta   90.00
_cell.angle_gamma   90.00
#
_symmetry.space_group_name_H-M   'P 1'
#
loop_
_entity.id
_entity.type
_entity.pdbx_description
1 polymer ?
#
loop_
_entity_poly.entity_id
_entity_poly.type
_entity_poly.pdbx_seq_one_letter_code
_entity_poly.pdbx_strand_id
1 'polypeptide(L)'
;MHVTVGELIGNFILITGSFILLLVLIKKFAWSNITGIFEERAEKIATDIDSAEEARQKAEVLAQKREDELAGSRKEAKTIIENAKETAEQSKANILADAKLEAGRLKEKANQEIAQNKAEALQSVKGEVADLTISFAGKI
;
A
#
# COMPACT_ATOMS: atom_id res chain seq x y z
N MET A 1 43.64 -90.49 -4.81
CA MET A 1 42.25 -90.14 -4.45
C MET A 1 41.48 -90.10 -5.76
N HIS A 2 40.85 -91.21 -6.15
CA HIS A 2 40.07 -91.28 -7.40
C HIS A 2 38.79 -90.51 -7.17
N VAL A 3 38.74 -89.25 -7.62
CA VAL A 3 37.49 -88.50 -7.69
C VAL A 3 36.62 -89.21 -8.71
N THR A 4 35.51 -89.76 -8.26
CA THR A 4 34.59 -90.45 -9.17
C THR A 4 33.83 -89.41 -9.98
N VAL A 5 33.51 -89.71 -11.24
CA VAL A 5 32.77 -88.78 -12.13
C VAL A 5 31.44 -88.33 -11.50
N GLY A 6 30.84 -89.16 -10.64
CA GLY A 6 29.65 -88.82 -9.85
C GLY A 6 29.86 -87.70 -8.82
N GLU A 7 31.02 -87.63 -8.16
CA GLU A 7 31.34 -86.56 -7.20
C GLU A 7 31.59 -85.22 -7.90
N LEU A 8 32.21 -85.24 -9.08
CA LEU A 8 32.40 -84.05 -9.93
C LEU A 8 31.07 -83.47 -10.41
N ILE A 9 30.16 -84.33 -10.90
CA ILE A 9 28.82 -83.91 -11.37
C ILE A 9 27.99 -83.40 -10.19
N GLY A 10 28.03 -84.07 -9.04
CA GLY A 10 27.32 -83.65 -7.82
C GLY A 10 27.79 -82.27 -7.33
N ASN A 11 29.10 -82.06 -7.24
CA ASN A 11 29.65 -80.75 -6.86
C ASN A 11 29.30 -79.65 -7.86
N PHE A 12 29.34 -79.94 -9.16
CA PHE A 12 28.98 -78.97 -10.19
C PHE A 12 27.51 -78.54 -10.11
N ILE A 13 26.59 -79.47 -9.85
CA ILE A 13 25.16 -79.18 -9.67
C ILE A 13 24.94 -78.34 -8.40
N LEU A 14 25.59 -78.68 -7.29
CA LEU A 14 25.46 -77.91 -6.04
C LEU A 14 26.03 -76.49 -6.16
N ILE A 15 27.19 -76.32 -6.79
CA ILE A 15 27.80 -75.00 -7.03
C ILE A 15 26.92 -74.18 -7.97
N THR A 16 26.43 -74.78 -9.06
CA THR A 16 25.55 -74.07 -10.01
C THR A 16 24.21 -73.69 -9.35
N GLY A 17 23.61 -74.60 -8.58
CA GLY A 17 22.36 -74.34 -7.86
C GLY A 17 22.51 -73.25 -6.79
N SER A 18 23.58 -73.29 -5.99
CA SER A 18 23.88 -72.25 -5.01
C SER A 18 24.19 -70.90 -5.66
N PHE A 19 24.88 -70.89 -6.80
CA PHE A 19 25.14 -69.67 -7.58
C PHE A 19 23.86 -69.06 -8.15
N ILE A 20 22.96 -69.89 -8.71
CA ILE A 20 21.64 -69.43 -9.17
C ILE A 20 20.81 -68.88 -8.01
N LEU A 21 20.80 -69.56 -6.87
CA LEU A 21 20.10 -69.10 -5.67
C LEU A 21 20.64 -67.75 -5.17
N LEU A 22 21.97 -67.58 -5.18
CA LEU A 22 22.61 -66.30 -4.87
C LEU A 22 22.19 -65.19 -5.85
N LEU A 23 22.18 -65.47 -7.16
CA LEU A 23 21.75 -64.50 -8.18
C LEU A 23 20.29 -64.06 -7.98
N VAL A 24 19.40 -64.99 -7.63
CA VAL A 24 18.00 -64.67 -7.35
C VAL A 24 17.88 -63.79 -6.11
N LEU A 25 18.63 -64.08 -5.04
CA LEU A 25 18.64 -63.26 -3.82
C LEU A 25 19.19 -61.86 -4.09
N ILE A 26 20.28 -61.73 -4.84
CA ILE A 26 20.87 -60.44 -5.22
C ILE A 26 19.90 -59.64 -6.10
N LYS A 27 19.30 -60.26 -7.13
CA LYS A 27 18.35 -59.60 -8.00
C LYS A 27 17.13 -59.07 -7.22
N LYS A 28 16.62 -59.82 -6.25
CA LYS A 28 15.47 -59.38 -5.46
C LYS A 28 15.84 -58.31 -4.42
N PHE A 29 16.96 -58.47 -3.72
CA PHE A 29 17.30 -57.62 -2.58
C PHE A 29 18.20 -56.43 -2.96
N ALA A 30 19.29 -56.67 -3.69
CA ALA A 30 20.24 -55.62 -4.04
C ALA A 30 19.72 -54.71 -5.15
N TRP A 31 19.07 -55.27 -6.18
CA TRP A 31 18.57 -54.47 -7.30
C TRP A 31 17.53 -53.44 -6.84
N SER A 32 16.56 -53.88 -6.02
CA SER A 32 15.51 -53.01 -5.48
C SER A 32 16.07 -51.85 -4.65
N ASN A 33 17.06 -52.12 -3.80
CA ASN A 33 17.67 -51.10 -2.95
C ASN A 33 18.53 -50.12 -3.77
N ILE A 34 19.26 -50.61 -4.77
CA ILE A 34 20.12 -49.76 -5.62
C ILE A 34 19.26 -48.84 -6.48
N THR A 35 18.22 -49.36 -7.15
CA THR A 35 17.35 -48.53 -7.99
C THR A 35 16.57 -47.51 -7.17
N GLY A 36 16.10 -47.89 -5.97
CA GLY A 36 15.39 -46.96 -5.09
C GLY A 36 16.22 -45.74 -4.71
N ILE A 37 17.50 -45.90 -4.40
CA ILE A 37 18.39 -44.75 -4.06
C ILE A 37 18.59 -43.82 -5.25
N PHE A 38 18.74 -44.37 -6.47
CA PHE A 38 18.88 -43.55 -7.67
C PHE A 38 17.61 -42.81 -8.02
N GLU A 39 16.45 -43.46 -7.86
CA GLU A 39 15.14 -42.86 -8.10
C GLU A 39 14.82 -41.76 -7.07
N GLU A 40 15.07 -42.01 -5.78
CA GLU A 40 14.93 -41.01 -4.72
C GLU A 40 15.82 -39.78 -4.97
N ARG A 41 17.07 -40.00 -5.41
CA ARG A 41 17.96 -38.88 -5.77
C ARG A 41 17.45 -38.11 -6.99
N ALA A 42 16.98 -38.82 -8.02
CA ALA A 42 16.44 -38.19 -9.22
C ALA A 42 15.17 -37.37 -8.89
N GLU A 43 14.26 -37.94 -8.11
CA GLU A 43 13.03 -37.29 -7.66
C GLU A 43 13.33 -36.06 -6.79
N LYS A 44 14.28 -36.18 -5.86
CA LYS A 44 14.70 -35.05 -5.03
C LYS A 44 15.27 -33.92 -5.87
N ILE A 45 16.16 -34.22 -6.82
CA ILE A 45 16.75 -33.20 -7.70
C ILE A 45 15.66 -32.54 -8.55
N ALA A 46 14.73 -33.31 -9.12
CA ALA A 46 13.62 -32.76 -9.89
C ALA A 46 12.76 -31.84 -9.03
N THR A 47 12.40 -32.28 -7.83
CA THR A 47 11.59 -31.49 -6.88
C THR A 47 12.31 -30.22 -6.44
N ASP A 48 13.60 -30.29 -6.15
CA ASP A 48 14.42 -29.13 -5.77
C ASP A 48 14.50 -28.11 -6.93
N ILE A 49 14.61 -28.56 -8.18
CA ILE A 49 14.62 -27.70 -9.36
C ILE A 49 13.23 -27.07 -9.59
N ASP A 50 12.17 -27.87 -9.55
CA ASP A 50 10.80 -27.39 -9.77
C ASP A 50 10.39 -26.38 -8.69
N SER A 51 10.72 -26.65 -7.43
CA SER A 51 10.46 -25.73 -6.32
C SER A 51 11.29 -24.45 -6.42
N ALA A 52 12.55 -24.52 -6.87
CA ALA A 52 13.37 -23.34 -7.10
C ALA A 52 12.80 -22.46 -8.23
N GLU A 53 12.34 -23.08 -9.32
CA GLU A 53 11.70 -22.36 -10.44
C GLU A 53 10.36 -21.74 -10.00
N GLU A 54 9.53 -22.48 -9.26
CA GLU A 54 8.28 -21.95 -8.72
C GLU A 54 8.52 -20.79 -7.74
N ALA A 55 9.53 -20.90 -6.87
CA ALA A 55 9.91 -19.84 -5.95
C ALA A 55 10.40 -18.59 -6.69
N ARG A 56 11.19 -18.78 -7.77
CA ARG A 56 11.65 -17.69 -8.63
C ARG A 56 10.48 -16.99 -9.32
N GLN A 57 9.56 -17.74 -9.93
CA GLN A 57 8.38 -17.18 -10.59
C GLN A 57 7.49 -16.42 -9.59
N LYS A 58 7.24 -16.99 -8.40
CA LYS A 58 6.51 -16.30 -7.32
C LYS A 58 7.20 -15.00 -6.90
N ALA A 59 8.52 -15.02 -6.77
CA ALA A 59 9.30 -13.84 -6.41
C ALA A 59 9.21 -12.75 -7.48
N GLU A 60 9.26 -13.11 -8.75
CA GLU A 60 9.10 -12.18 -9.88
C GLU A 60 7.70 -11.57 -9.93
N VAL A 61 6.66 -12.38 -9.79
CA VAL A 61 5.27 -11.90 -9.71
C VAL A 61 5.06 -10.96 -8.51
N LEU A 62 5.62 -11.31 -7.35
CA LEU A 62 5.56 -10.45 -6.15
C LEU A 62 6.37 -9.16 -6.32
N ALA A 63 7.49 -9.19 -7.05
CA ALA A 63 8.25 -7.99 -7.36
C ALA A 63 7.46 -7.06 -8.28
N GLN A 64 6.88 -7.59 -9.36
CA GLN A 64 6.05 -6.83 -10.29
C GLN A 64 4.84 -6.22 -9.57
N LYS A 65 4.11 -7.03 -8.78
CA LYS A 65 2.96 -6.53 -8.02
C LYS A 65 3.33 -5.42 -7.05
N ARG A 66 4.48 -5.52 -6.38
CA ARG A 66 4.98 -4.46 -5.49
C ARG A 66 5.31 -3.18 -6.26
N GLU A 67 5.93 -3.30 -7.44
CA GLU A 67 6.24 -2.15 -8.28
C GLU A 67 4.96 -1.45 -8.75
N ASP A 68 3.97 -2.22 -9.19
CA ASP A 68 2.66 -1.72 -9.61
C ASP A 68 1.92 -1.03 -8.46
N GLU A 69 1.91 -1.63 -7.26
CA GLU A 69 1.31 -1.05 -6.06
C GLU A 69 2.03 0.26 -5.67
N LEU A 70 3.36 0.29 -5.70
CA LEU A 70 4.14 1.50 -5.42
C LEU A 70 3.87 2.61 -6.44
N ALA A 71 3.78 2.27 -7.72
CA ALA A 71 3.42 3.21 -8.78
C ALA A 71 2.00 3.75 -8.58
N GLY A 72 1.05 2.87 -8.23
CA GLY A 72 -0.32 3.21 -7.87
C GLY A 72 -0.39 4.20 -6.71
N SER A 73 0.28 3.90 -5.58
CA SER A 73 0.31 4.77 -4.41
C SER A 73 0.94 6.13 -4.70
N ARG A 74 2.01 6.18 -5.52
CA ARG A 74 2.62 7.46 -5.93
C ARG A 74 1.66 8.31 -6.76
N LYS A 75 0.92 7.68 -7.68
CA LYS A 75 -0.10 8.36 -8.49
C LYS A 75 -1.23 8.89 -7.61
N GLU A 76 -1.74 8.07 -6.70
CA GLU A 76 -2.78 8.48 -5.76
C GLU A 76 -2.33 9.63 -4.86
N ALA A 77 -1.13 9.53 -4.28
CA ALA A 77 -0.56 10.61 -3.47
C ALA A 77 -0.44 11.92 -4.27
N LYS A 78 -0.01 11.86 -5.54
CA LYS A 78 0.05 13.02 -6.42
C LYS A 78 -1.34 13.62 -6.64
N THR A 79 -2.35 12.79 -6.94
CA THR A 79 -3.73 13.23 -7.10
C THR A 79 -4.28 13.87 -5.82
N ILE A 80 -4.00 13.30 -4.65
CA ILE A 80 -4.42 13.88 -3.36
C ILE A 80 -3.81 15.26 -3.16
N ILE A 81 -2.52 15.43 -3.46
CA ILE A 81 -1.83 16.72 -3.33
C ILE A 81 -2.40 17.75 -4.31
N GLU A 82 -2.66 17.35 -5.56
CA GLU A 82 -3.26 18.21 -6.58
C GLU A 82 -4.67 18.67 -6.17
N ASN A 83 -5.53 17.75 -5.75
CA ASN A 83 -6.88 18.05 -5.27
C ASN A 83 -6.87 18.94 -4.01
N ALA A 84 -5.95 18.67 -3.08
CA ALA A 84 -5.80 19.49 -1.88
C ALA A 84 -5.36 20.91 -2.22
N LYS A 85 -4.46 21.08 -3.18
CA LYS A 85 -4.01 22.39 -3.66
C LYS A 85 -5.13 23.15 -4.37
N GLU A 86 -5.90 22.48 -5.23
CA GLU A 86 -7.06 23.07 -5.91
C GLU A 86 -8.12 23.53 -4.89
N THR A 87 -8.46 22.66 -3.94
CA THR A 87 -9.41 22.97 -2.86
C THR A 87 -8.91 24.13 -2.01
N ALA A 88 -7.61 24.18 -1.71
CA ALA A 88 -7.01 25.27 -0.93
C ALA A 88 -7.06 26.61 -1.67
N GLU A 89 -6.74 26.64 -2.97
CA GLU A 89 -6.85 27.86 -3.77
C GLU A 89 -8.31 28.33 -3.90
N GLN A 90 -9.26 27.41 -4.07
CA GLN A 90 -10.68 27.76 -4.13
C GLN A 90 -11.18 28.28 -2.77
N SER A 91 -10.80 27.63 -1.67
CA SER A 91 -11.12 28.10 -0.31
C SER A 91 -10.54 29.49 -0.04
N LYS A 92 -9.28 29.73 -0.42
CA LYS A 92 -8.64 31.04 -0.32
C LYS A 92 -9.38 32.10 -1.13
N ALA A 93 -9.78 31.79 -2.36
CA ALA A 93 -10.54 32.71 -3.19
C ALA A 93 -11.90 33.07 -2.55
N ASN A 94 -12.61 32.08 -2.01
CA ASN A 94 -13.88 32.28 -1.31
C ASN A 94 -13.69 33.15 -0.05
N ILE A 95 -12.70 32.83 0.80
CA ILE A 95 -12.40 33.60 2.00
C ILE A 95 -12.07 35.06 1.65
N LEU A 96 -11.31 35.30 0.57
CA LEU A 96 -10.99 36.65 0.11
C LEU A 96 -12.23 37.39 -0.43
N ALA A 97 -13.13 36.69 -1.12
CA ALA A 97 -14.38 37.26 -1.61
C ALA A 97 -15.30 37.65 -0.44
N ASP A 98 -15.48 36.76 0.53
CA ASP A 98 -16.30 36.98 1.72
C ASP A 98 -15.73 38.11 2.58
N ALA A 99 -14.41 38.15 2.77
CA ALA A 99 -13.74 39.21 3.51
C ALA A 99 -13.93 40.59 2.83
N LYS A 100 -13.89 40.64 1.48
CA LYS A 100 -14.17 41.89 0.74
C LYS A 100 -15.62 42.32 0.87
N LEU A 101 -16.57 41.37 0.80
CA LEU A 101 -17.99 41.65 1.01
C LEU A 101 -18.26 42.20 2.40
N GLU A 102 -17.75 41.54 3.45
CA GLU A 102 -17.98 41.98 4.82
C GLU A 102 -17.27 43.31 5.12
N ALA A 103 -16.07 43.54 4.57
CA ALA A 103 -15.39 44.84 4.67
C ALA A 103 -16.19 45.96 3.98
N GLY A 104 -16.82 45.68 2.84
CA GLY A 104 -17.73 46.61 2.16
C GLY A 104 -18.95 46.93 3.01
N ARG A 105 -19.60 45.89 3.55
CA ARG A 105 -20.78 46.01 4.42
C ARG A 105 -20.48 46.79 5.69
N LEU A 106 -19.31 46.57 6.29
CA LEU A 106 -18.85 47.30 7.48
C LEU A 106 -18.62 48.78 7.16
N LYS A 107 -17.99 49.10 6.02
CA LYS A 107 -17.81 50.50 5.58
C LYS A 107 -19.13 51.20 5.35
N GLU A 108 -20.08 50.53 4.71
CA GLU A 108 -21.40 51.10 4.45
C GLU A 108 -22.17 51.36 5.75
N LYS A 109 -22.14 50.40 6.68
CA LYS A 109 -22.70 50.57 8.02
C LYS A 109 -22.05 51.73 8.78
N ALA A 110 -20.72 51.83 8.76
CA ALA A 110 -20.00 52.92 9.40
C ALA A 110 -20.37 54.29 8.79
N ASN A 111 -20.51 54.38 7.47
CA ASN A 111 -20.96 55.60 6.80
C ASN A 111 -22.39 56.00 7.19
N GLN A 112 -23.29 55.02 7.32
CA GLN A 112 -24.66 55.26 7.80
C GLN A 112 -24.68 55.76 9.25
N GLU A 113 -23.91 55.12 10.15
CA GLU A 113 -23.76 55.55 11.54
C GLU A 113 -23.17 56.96 11.64
N ILE A 114 -22.16 57.30 10.84
CA ILE A 114 -21.59 58.66 10.77
C ILE A 114 -22.64 59.68 10.30
N ALA A 115 -23.43 59.34 9.28
CA ALA A 115 -24.48 60.22 8.77
C ALA A 115 -25.57 60.47 9.83
N GLN A 116 -25.97 59.42 10.55
CA GLN A 116 -26.94 59.52 11.65
C GLN A 116 -26.39 60.37 12.80
N ASN A 117 -25.18 60.10 13.27
CA ASN A 117 -24.52 60.86 14.34
C ASN A 117 -24.36 62.34 13.97
N LYS A 118 -24.06 62.64 12.69
CA LYS A 118 -23.98 64.02 12.20
C LYS A 118 -25.34 64.72 12.23
N ALA A 119 -26.41 64.01 11.86
CA ALA A 119 -27.77 64.56 11.93
C ALA A 119 -28.20 64.84 13.37
N GLU A 120 -27.94 63.91 14.29
CA GLU A 120 -28.19 64.06 15.72
C GLU A 120 -27.39 65.23 16.32
N ALA A 121 -26.10 65.34 16.00
CA ALA A 121 -25.26 66.44 16.46
C ALA A 121 -25.77 67.81 15.96
N LEU A 122 -26.17 67.90 14.68
CA LEU A 122 -26.77 69.12 14.13
C LEU A 122 -28.09 69.49 14.82
N GLN A 123 -28.89 68.49 15.21
CA GLN A 123 -30.13 68.71 15.94
C GLN A 123 -29.88 69.18 17.38
N SER A 124 -28.89 68.59 18.07
CA SER A 124 -28.45 69.03 19.40
C SER A 124 -27.99 70.49 19.39
N VAL A 125 -27.12 70.85 18.43
CA VAL A 125 -26.63 72.23 18.28
C VAL A 125 -27.77 73.22 18.03
N LYS A 126 -28.77 72.86 17.21
CA LYS A 126 -29.96 73.70 17.00
C LYS A 126 -30.77 73.90 18.28
N GLY A 127 -30.90 72.85 19.10
CA GLY A 127 -31.55 72.91 20.41
C GLY A 127 -30.81 73.85 21.37
N GLU A 128 -29.48 73.68 21.49
CA GLU A 128 -28.64 74.54 22.33
C GLU A 128 -28.69 76.02 21.92
N VAL A 129 -28.73 76.31 20.61
CA VAL A 129 -28.85 77.68 20.11
C VAL A 129 -30.24 78.28 20.41
N ALA A 130 -31.30 77.47 20.34
CA ALA A 130 -32.65 77.92 20.70
C ALA A 130 -32.77 78.23 22.20
N ASP A 131 -32.22 77.37 23.06
CA ASP A 131 -32.17 77.60 24.51
C ASP A 131 -31.33 78.83 24.86
N LEU A 132 -30.18 79.01 24.19
CA LEU A 132 -29.34 80.20 24.39
C LEU A 132 -30.11 81.49 24.02
N THR A 133 -30.87 81.46 22.91
CA THR A 133 -31.68 82.60 22.45
C THR A 133 -32.80 82.94 23.45
N ILE A 134 -33.48 81.93 24.01
CA ILE A 134 -34.51 82.12 25.05
C ILE A 134 -33.87 82.69 26.34
N SER A 135 -32.69 82.18 26.73
CA SER A 135 -31.98 82.67 27.92
C SER A 135 -31.51 84.13 27.80
N PHE A 136 -31.16 84.57 26.58
CA PHE A 136 -30.85 85.97 26.28
C PHE A 136 -32.11 86.84 26.29
N ALA A 137 -33.21 86.36 25.70
CA ALA A 137 -34.47 87.11 25.65
C ALA A 137 -35.12 87.30 27.03
N GLY A 138 -34.92 86.36 27.97
CA GLY A 138 -35.39 86.48 29.36
C GLY A 138 -34.51 87.34 30.27
N LYS A 139 -33.36 87.85 29.78
CA LYS A 139 -32.42 88.68 30.56
C LYS A 139 -32.53 90.19 30.30
N ILE A 140 -33.59 90.62 29.59
CA ILE A 140 -34.01 92.01 29.43
C ILE A 140 -35.32 92.18 30.19
#